data_AF-A0A8C7XNS6-F1
#
_entry.id   AF-A0A8C7XNS6-F1
#
_cell.length_a   1.000
_cell.length_b   1.000
_cell.length_c   1.000
_cell.angle_alpha   90.00
_cell.angle_beta   90.00
_cell.angle_gamma   90.00
#
_symmetry.space_group_name_H-M   'P 1'
#
loop_
_entity.id
_entity.type
_entity.pdbx_description
1 polymer ?
#
loop_
_entity_poly.entity_id
_entity_poly.type
_entity_poly.pdbx_seq_one_letter_code
_entity_poly.pdbx_strand_id
1 'polypeptide(L)'
;MSPDLNPIEHLWKELKHAIWRRHPSNLRQLEQFAHEEWTFFSSFVNVQISSSICLLRGKIYDAMDNRPLATSSYKEALKLDVYCFEAFDLLTSHHMLTAQEEKEFLDSLPLSQQCTDEEEELLHFLFENKLKKYNKPSDLVVPEMVNGLQDNLDVVVSLAERHYYNCDFKMCYKLTSMVMVKDPFHASCLPVHIGTLVELGKANELFYLSHKLVDLYPNNPVSWFAVGCYYLMVGHKNEHARRYLSKATTLERTYGPAWIAYGHSFAVESEHDQAMAAYFTAAQLMKGWKTAERYFLDAMEKIKAIGNEVTVDKWEPLLNNLGHVCRKLKKYDQALEYHRQALVLIPQHASTYAAIGYVHSLMGDFESAIDYFHTALGLKRDDTFSVTMLGHCIEMYIGDTDAYIGYYTFQTFLFLFKFLRFKPSLKDKSSFVEPKQRSALLDESILYRRHGS
;
A
#
# COMPACT_ATOMS: atom_id res chain seq x y z
N MET A 1 8.11 8.34 -43.68
CA MET A 1 6.75 8.17 -44.23
C MET A 1 5.90 7.64 -43.09
N SER A 2 5.01 8.46 -42.56
CA SER A 2 4.07 8.04 -41.51
C SER A 2 3.19 6.91 -42.06
N PRO A 3 3.07 5.76 -41.39
CA PRO A 3 2.03 4.80 -41.73
C PRO A 3 0.69 5.44 -41.36
N ASP A 4 -0.22 5.55 -42.32
CA ASP A 4 -1.55 6.13 -42.11
C ASP A 4 -2.27 5.37 -40.99
N LEU A 5 -2.44 6.04 -39.85
CA LEU A 5 -2.82 5.50 -38.54
C LEU A 5 -4.32 5.30 -38.37
N ASN A 6 -5.08 5.15 -39.46
CA ASN A 6 -6.53 4.96 -39.36
C ASN A 6 -6.95 3.60 -39.91
N PRO A 7 -7.01 2.55 -39.06
CA PRO A 7 -7.44 1.20 -39.43
C PRO A 7 -8.79 1.20 -40.17
N ILE A 8 -9.66 2.16 -39.82
CA ILE A 8 -10.98 2.34 -40.41
C ILE A 8 -10.88 2.79 -41.88
N GLU A 9 -9.96 3.68 -42.23
CA GLU A 9 -9.79 4.12 -43.63
C GLU A 9 -9.21 3.03 -44.52
N HIS A 10 -8.31 2.21 -43.99
CA HIS A 10 -7.81 1.01 -44.67
C HIS A 10 -8.94 0.00 -44.92
N LEU A 11 -9.79 -0.25 -43.93
CA LEU A 11 -10.98 -1.10 -44.05
C LEU A 11 -11.94 -0.61 -45.14
N TRP A 12 -12.23 0.69 -45.19
CA TRP A 12 -13.08 1.26 -46.25
C TRP A 12 -12.44 1.14 -47.64
N LYS A 13 -11.11 1.24 -47.74
CA LYS A 13 -10.38 1.11 -48.99
C LYS A 13 -10.40 -0.34 -49.51
N GLU A 14 -10.25 -1.33 -48.64
CA GLU A 14 -10.32 -2.75 -49.02
C GLU A 14 -11.74 -3.18 -49.40
N LEU A 15 -12.74 -2.77 -48.63
CA LEU A 15 -14.15 -3.03 -48.94
C LEU A 15 -14.54 -2.47 -50.32
N LYS A 16 -14.10 -1.24 -50.63
CA LYS A 16 -14.34 -0.63 -51.95
C LYS A 16 -13.70 -1.42 -53.08
N HIS A 17 -12.46 -1.90 -52.90
CA HIS A 17 -11.80 -2.73 -53.92
C HIS A 17 -12.49 -4.09 -54.10
N ALA A 18 -12.92 -4.73 -53.02
CA ALA A 18 -13.62 -6.02 -53.07
C ALA A 18 -14.98 -5.92 -53.78
N ILE A 19 -15.77 -4.89 -53.47
CA ILE A 19 -17.04 -4.61 -54.14
C ILE A 19 -16.83 -4.27 -55.62
N TRP A 20 -15.78 -3.51 -55.95
CA TRP A 20 -15.50 -3.09 -57.33
C TRP A 20 -15.10 -4.28 -58.23
N ARG A 21 -14.39 -5.28 -57.71
CA ARG A 21 -14.05 -6.51 -58.46
C ARG A 21 -15.27 -7.34 -58.86
N ARG A 22 -16.40 -7.21 -58.15
CA ARG A 22 -17.65 -7.93 -58.45
C ARG A 22 -18.52 -7.24 -59.53
N HIS A 23 -18.09 -6.09 -60.05
CA HIS A 23 -18.76 -5.35 -61.13
C HIS A 23 -20.30 -5.23 -60.96
N PRO A 24 -20.79 -4.54 -59.91
CA PRO A 24 -22.21 -4.37 -59.68
C PRO A 24 -22.87 -3.58 -60.82
N SER A 25 -23.93 -4.14 -61.42
CA SER A 25 -24.60 -3.54 -62.58
C SER A 25 -25.76 -2.60 -62.20
N ASN A 26 -26.32 -2.74 -61.00
CA ASN A 26 -27.46 -1.98 -60.48
C ASN A 26 -27.31 -1.64 -58.99
N LEU A 27 -27.98 -0.59 -58.51
CA LEU A 27 -27.87 -0.11 -57.11
C LEU A 27 -28.21 -1.19 -56.06
N ARG A 28 -29.20 -2.05 -56.35
CA ARG A 28 -29.56 -3.18 -55.48
C ARG A 28 -28.47 -4.27 -55.40
N GLN A 29 -27.73 -4.50 -56.48
CA GLN A 29 -26.61 -5.45 -56.48
C GLN A 29 -25.41 -4.87 -55.74
N LEU A 30 -25.16 -3.57 -55.86
CA LEU A 30 -24.15 -2.89 -55.07
C LEU A 30 -24.42 -3.02 -53.57
N GLU A 31 -25.67 -2.80 -53.16
CA GLU A 31 -26.11 -2.92 -51.77
C GLU A 31 -25.99 -4.36 -51.24
N GLN A 32 -26.40 -5.35 -52.04
CA GLN A 32 -26.28 -6.76 -51.69
C GLN A 32 -24.81 -7.20 -51.57
N PHE A 33 -23.95 -6.84 -52.53
CA PHE A 33 -22.51 -7.19 -52.46
C PHE A 33 -21.79 -6.44 -51.35
N ALA A 34 -22.16 -5.20 -51.06
CA ALA A 34 -21.66 -4.48 -49.90
C ALA A 34 -22.04 -5.19 -48.60
N HIS A 35 -23.26 -5.71 -48.49
CA HIS A 35 -23.72 -6.45 -47.32
C HIS A 35 -23.02 -7.81 -47.16
N GLU A 36 -22.84 -8.55 -48.26
CA GLU A 36 -22.14 -9.85 -48.27
C GLU A 36 -20.64 -9.70 -47.96
N GLU A 37 -19.96 -8.72 -48.57
CA GLU A 37 -18.55 -8.45 -48.29
C GLU A 37 -18.39 -7.89 -46.88
N TRP A 38 -19.28 -6.99 -46.41
CA TRP A 38 -19.24 -6.48 -45.04
C TRP A 38 -19.46 -7.57 -43.98
N THR A 39 -20.33 -8.54 -44.23
CA THR A 39 -20.54 -9.68 -43.31
C THR A 39 -19.37 -10.66 -43.34
N PHE A 40 -18.72 -10.83 -44.49
CA PHE A 40 -17.48 -11.61 -44.59
C PHE A 40 -16.31 -10.93 -43.85
N PHE A 41 -16.10 -9.63 -44.07
CA PHE A 41 -15.09 -8.84 -43.36
C PHE A 41 -15.40 -8.73 -41.86
N SER A 42 -16.66 -8.57 -41.45
CA SER A 42 -17.02 -8.48 -40.03
C SER A 42 -16.75 -9.77 -39.27
N SER A 43 -16.73 -10.93 -39.92
CA SER A 43 -16.40 -12.20 -39.27
C SER A 43 -14.92 -12.32 -38.88
N PHE A 44 -14.00 -11.78 -39.68
CA PHE A 44 -12.55 -11.78 -39.43
C PHE A 44 -12.09 -10.57 -38.60
N VAL A 45 -12.79 -9.44 -38.72
CA VAL A 45 -12.42 -8.16 -38.09
C VAL A 45 -13.09 -7.96 -36.72
N ASN A 46 -14.05 -8.80 -36.31
CA ASN A 46 -14.82 -8.59 -35.08
C ASN A 46 -14.01 -8.77 -33.80
N VAL A 47 -13.15 -9.78 -33.69
CA VAL A 47 -12.59 -10.18 -32.39
C VAL A 47 -11.56 -9.18 -31.88
N GLN A 48 -10.62 -8.77 -32.73
CA GLN A 48 -9.55 -7.84 -32.35
C GLN A 48 -10.08 -6.41 -32.11
N ILE A 49 -11.05 -5.96 -32.91
CA ILE A 49 -11.72 -4.68 -32.68
C ILE A 49 -12.59 -4.75 -31.41
N SER A 50 -13.30 -5.85 -31.17
CA SER A 50 -14.12 -6.01 -29.96
C SER A 50 -13.27 -6.02 -28.70
N SER A 51 -12.12 -6.71 -28.71
CA SER A 51 -11.15 -6.67 -27.61
C SER A 51 -10.65 -5.24 -27.37
N SER A 52 -10.27 -4.53 -28.43
CA SER A 52 -9.82 -3.13 -28.34
C SER A 52 -10.90 -2.18 -27.80
N ILE A 53 -12.17 -2.40 -28.15
CA ILE A 53 -13.31 -1.65 -27.60
C ILE A 53 -13.49 -1.95 -26.12
N CYS A 54 -13.40 -3.22 -25.71
CA CYS A 54 -13.47 -3.62 -24.29
C CYS A 54 -12.31 -3.01 -23.48
N LEU A 55 -11.10 -2.97 -24.04
CA LEU A 55 -9.94 -2.30 -23.45
C LEU A 55 -10.19 -0.80 -23.25
N LEU A 56 -10.66 -0.10 -24.28
CA LEU A 56 -11.01 1.34 -24.19
C LEU A 56 -12.11 1.58 -23.15
N ARG A 57 -13.13 0.73 -23.12
CA ARG A 57 -14.19 0.78 -22.12
C ARG A 57 -13.64 0.59 -20.71
N GLY A 58 -12.70 -0.34 -20.52
CA GLY A 58 -11.98 -0.53 -19.27
C GLY A 58 -11.24 0.73 -18.83
N LYS A 59 -10.48 1.36 -19.74
CA LYS A 59 -9.76 2.62 -19.48
C LYS A 59 -10.67 3.77 -19.10
N ILE A 60 -11.83 3.88 -19.74
CA ILE A 60 -12.85 4.89 -19.40
C ILE A 60 -13.39 4.65 -18.00
N TYR A 61 -13.77 3.41 -17.66
CA TYR A 61 -14.25 3.10 -16.31
C TYR A 61 -13.20 3.31 -15.23
N ASP A 62 -11.94 3.03 -15.55
CA ASP A 62 -10.81 3.25 -14.65
C ASP A 62 -10.60 4.75 -14.40
N ALA A 63 -10.66 5.57 -15.45
CA ALA A 63 -10.61 7.03 -15.34
C ALA A 63 -11.82 7.62 -14.56
N MET A 64 -12.97 6.94 -14.59
CA MET A 64 -14.16 7.27 -13.80
C MET A 64 -14.12 6.72 -12.36
N ASP A 65 -13.00 6.10 -11.93
CA ASP A 65 -12.82 5.42 -10.63
C ASP A 65 -13.82 4.29 -10.38
N ASN A 66 -14.41 3.73 -11.44
CA ASN A 66 -15.31 2.58 -11.39
C ASN A 66 -14.54 1.26 -11.61
N ARG A 67 -13.73 0.91 -10.61
CA ARG A 67 -12.83 -0.26 -10.65
C ARG A 67 -13.52 -1.60 -10.95
N PRO A 68 -14.71 -1.92 -10.41
CA PRO A 68 -15.37 -3.20 -10.70
C PRO A 68 -15.68 -3.38 -12.20
N LEU A 69 -16.24 -2.34 -12.84
CA LEU A 69 -16.58 -2.37 -14.26
C LEU A 69 -15.33 -2.28 -15.17
N ALA A 70 -14.30 -1.59 -14.71
CA ALA A 70 -13.00 -1.58 -15.39
C ALA A 70 -12.40 -3.00 -15.40
N THR A 71 -12.38 -3.67 -14.24
CA THR A 71 -11.87 -5.03 -14.07
C THR A 71 -12.63 -6.01 -14.97
N SER A 72 -13.97 -5.96 -15.01
CA SER A 72 -14.75 -6.84 -15.88
C SER A 72 -14.48 -6.58 -17.35
N SER A 73 -14.34 -5.32 -17.76
CA SER A 73 -14.07 -4.94 -19.15
C SER A 73 -12.68 -5.38 -19.61
N TYR A 74 -11.65 -5.27 -18.77
CA TYR A 74 -10.32 -5.78 -19.09
C TYR A 74 -10.29 -7.32 -19.16
N LYS A 75 -10.99 -8.01 -18.24
CA LYS A 75 -11.14 -9.47 -18.32
C LYS A 75 -11.85 -9.91 -19.60
N GLU A 76 -12.88 -9.19 -20.02
CA GLU A 76 -13.57 -9.45 -21.29
C GLU A 76 -12.65 -9.23 -22.50
N ALA A 77 -11.83 -8.17 -22.51
CA ALA A 77 -10.88 -7.91 -23.58
C ALA A 77 -9.91 -9.10 -23.80
N LEU A 78 -9.35 -9.65 -22.71
CA LEU A 78 -8.43 -10.80 -22.76
C LEU A 78 -9.09 -12.12 -23.11
N LYS A 79 -10.38 -12.30 -22.75
CA LYS A 79 -11.14 -13.48 -23.18
C LYS A 79 -11.45 -13.45 -24.67
N LEU A 80 -11.59 -12.27 -25.25
CA LEU A 80 -11.80 -12.09 -26.68
C LEU A 80 -10.48 -12.26 -27.45
N ASP A 81 -9.40 -11.63 -26.98
CA ASP A 81 -8.09 -11.68 -27.61
C ASP A 81 -7.01 -11.84 -26.54
N VAL A 82 -6.39 -13.01 -26.50
CA VAL A 82 -5.30 -13.34 -25.58
C VAL A 82 -4.07 -12.44 -25.80
N TYR A 83 -3.85 -11.95 -27.02
CA TYR A 83 -2.69 -11.10 -27.35
C TYR A 83 -2.84 -9.66 -26.84
N CYS A 84 -3.98 -9.29 -26.26
CA CYS A 84 -4.25 -7.98 -25.69
C CYS A 84 -3.50 -7.76 -24.35
N PHE A 85 -2.16 -7.81 -24.39
CA PHE A 85 -1.29 -7.71 -23.21
C PHE A 85 -1.54 -6.43 -22.41
N GLU A 86 -1.90 -5.32 -23.05
CA GLU A 86 -2.18 -4.06 -22.35
C GLU A 86 -3.32 -4.20 -21.32
N ALA A 87 -4.37 -4.98 -21.62
CA ALA A 87 -5.43 -5.25 -20.66
C ALA A 87 -4.90 -6.06 -19.46
N PHE A 88 -3.99 -7.00 -19.70
CA PHE A 88 -3.37 -7.82 -18.65
C PHE A 88 -2.42 -7.01 -17.78
N ASP A 89 -1.60 -6.15 -18.40
CA ASP A 89 -0.71 -5.23 -17.72
C ASP A 89 -1.48 -4.25 -16.83
N LEU A 90 -2.59 -3.68 -17.32
CA LEU A 90 -3.45 -2.81 -16.51
C LEU A 90 -4.11 -3.55 -15.33
N LEU A 91 -4.56 -4.79 -15.52
CA LEU A 91 -5.13 -5.60 -14.43
C LEU A 91 -4.11 -5.87 -13.31
N THR A 92 -2.87 -6.17 -13.67
CA THR A 92 -1.79 -6.52 -12.73
C THR A 92 -1.17 -5.27 -12.08
N SER A 93 -0.83 -4.25 -12.88
CA SER A 93 -0.22 -2.99 -12.43
C SER A 93 -1.14 -2.17 -11.53
N HIS A 94 -2.43 -2.05 -11.86
CA HIS A 94 -3.42 -1.35 -11.02
C HIS A 94 -3.94 -2.23 -9.86
N HIS A 95 -3.35 -3.42 -9.67
CA HIS A 95 -3.66 -4.35 -8.58
C HIS A 95 -5.17 -4.64 -8.47
N MET A 96 -5.84 -4.80 -9.61
CA MET A 96 -7.29 -4.95 -9.66
C MET A 96 -7.76 -6.28 -9.05
N LEU A 97 -6.89 -7.30 -9.14
CA LEU A 97 -7.10 -8.68 -8.70
C LEU A 97 -6.18 -9.06 -7.53
N THR A 98 -6.65 -10.01 -6.72
CA THR A 98 -5.82 -10.70 -5.74
C THR A 98 -4.94 -11.76 -6.43
N ALA A 99 -3.85 -12.20 -5.78
CA ALA A 99 -2.96 -13.22 -6.36
C ALA A 99 -3.66 -14.55 -6.71
N GLN A 100 -4.72 -14.90 -5.97
CA GLN A 100 -5.53 -16.08 -6.29
C GLN A 100 -6.41 -15.84 -7.52
N GLU A 101 -7.10 -14.69 -7.58
CA GLU A 101 -7.93 -14.33 -8.74
C GLU A 101 -7.11 -14.14 -10.02
N GLU A 102 -5.86 -13.68 -9.91
CA GLU A 102 -4.90 -13.58 -11.01
C GLU A 102 -4.60 -14.96 -11.60
N LYS A 103 -4.30 -15.95 -10.75
CA LYS A 103 -4.01 -17.32 -11.17
C LYS A 103 -5.26 -18.01 -11.75
N GLU A 104 -6.39 -17.94 -11.05
CA GLU A 104 -7.66 -18.49 -11.53
C GLU A 104 -8.07 -17.86 -12.88
N PHE A 105 -7.76 -16.57 -13.07
CA PHE A 105 -8.03 -15.89 -14.33
C PHE A 105 -7.11 -16.37 -15.46
N LEU A 106 -5.80 -16.49 -15.22
CA LEU A 106 -4.86 -17.05 -16.19
C LEU A 106 -5.27 -18.46 -16.62
N ASP A 107 -5.62 -19.33 -15.67
CA ASP A 107 -6.10 -20.69 -15.92
C ASP A 107 -7.43 -20.71 -16.71
N SER A 108 -8.22 -19.63 -16.66
CA SER A 108 -9.50 -19.50 -17.38
C SER A 108 -9.40 -18.93 -18.79
N LEU A 109 -8.21 -18.47 -19.21
CA LEU A 109 -8.03 -17.88 -20.54
C LEU A 109 -8.07 -18.96 -21.62
N PRO A 110 -8.70 -18.69 -22.78
CA PRO A 110 -8.83 -19.65 -23.87
C PRO A 110 -7.54 -19.75 -24.71
N LEU A 111 -6.39 -20.00 -24.07
CA LEU A 111 -5.07 -20.06 -24.72
C LEU A 111 -5.05 -21.13 -25.83
N SER A 112 -5.40 -22.37 -25.47
CA SER A 112 -5.51 -23.52 -26.40
C SER A 112 -6.48 -23.35 -27.57
N GLN A 113 -7.41 -22.38 -27.50
CA GLN A 113 -8.36 -22.13 -28.60
C GLN A 113 -7.89 -21.06 -29.58
N GLN A 114 -7.01 -20.15 -29.14
CA GLN A 114 -6.58 -18.98 -29.91
C GLN A 114 -5.12 -19.02 -30.34
N CYS A 115 -4.32 -19.92 -29.75
CA CYS A 115 -2.87 -20.01 -29.96
C CYS A 115 -2.49 -21.38 -30.52
N THR A 116 -1.32 -21.45 -31.16
CA THR A 116 -0.65 -22.73 -31.42
C THR A 116 -0.05 -23.29 -30.11
N ASP A 117 0.22 -24.60 -30.06
CA ASP A 117 0.79 -25.25 -28.86
C ASP A 117 2.09 -24.56 -28.39
N GLU A 118 2.90 -24.05 -29.32
CA GLU A 118 4.14 -23.33 -29.01
C GLU A 118 3.89 -21.93 -28.41
N GLU A 119 2.90 -21.22 -28.95
CA GLU A 119 2.50 -19.89 -28.46
C GLU A 119 1.79 -19.96 -27.11
N GLU A 120 1.02 -21.01 -26.86
CA GLU A 120 0.37 -21.25 -25.57
C GLU A 120 1.39 -21.36 -24.43
N GLU A 121 2.44 -22.17 -24.61
CA GLU A 121 3.49 -22.34 -23.60
C GLU A 121 4.26 -21.03 -23.36
N LEU A 122 4.58 -20.29 -24.43
CA LEU A 122 5.24 -18.99 -24.34
C LEU A 122 4.38 -17.93 -23.62
N LEU A 123 3.13 -17.76 -24.03
CA LEU A 123 2.22 -16.76 -23.45
C LEU A 123 1.91 -17.09 -21.99
N HIS A 124 1.70 -18.36 -21.68
CA HIS A 124 1.50 -18.80 -20.30
C HIS A 124 2.73 -18.46 -19.44
N PHE A 125 3.95 -18.75 -19.92
CA PHE A 125 5.19 -18.39 -19.22
C PHE A 125 5.33 -16.87 -19.01
N LEU A 126 5.02 -16.06 -20.03
CA LEU A 126 5.12 -14.60 -19.93
C LEU A 126 4.09 -14.01 -18.96
N PHE A 127 2.83 -14.47 -19.03
CA PHE A 127 1.78 -14.03 -18.11
C PHE A 127 2.06 -14.45 -16.68
N GLU A 128 2.41 -15.72 -16.45
CA GLU A 128 2.80 -16.22 -15.13
C GLU A 128 3.98 -15.42 -14.55
N ASN A 129 4.88 -14.94 -15.40
CA ASN A 129 5.98 -14.11 -14.96
C ASN A 129 5.60 -12.71 -14.49
N LYS A 130 4.49 -12.15 -14.97
CA LYS A 130 3.97 -10.84 -14.55
C LYS A 130 2.97 -10.94 -13.38
N LEU A 131 2.46 -12.13 -13.07
CA LEU A 131 1.59 -12.35 -11.91
C LEU A 131 2.32 -12.11 -10.58
N LYS A 132 1.56 -11.83 -9.52
CA LYS A 132 2.11 -11.64 -8.18
C LYS A 132 2.69 -12.94 -7.62
N LYS A 133 3.99 -12.95 -7.36
CA LYS A 133 4.74 -14.11 -6.86
C LYS A 133 5.03 -13.97 -5.38
N TYR A 134 4.07 -14.37 -4.56
CA TYR A 134 4.24 -14.36 -3.10
C TYR A 134 4.45 -15.76 -2.51
N ASN A 135 4.69 -16.78 -3.34
CA ASN A 135 4.93 -18.15 -2.87
C ASN A 135 6.43 -18.46 -2.78
N LYS A 136 6.77 -19.59 -2.15
CA LYS A 136 8.15 -20.11 -1.95
C LYS A 136 9.08 -19.83 -3.15
N PRO A 137 10.38 -19.59 -2.91
CA PRO A 137 11.37 -19.54 -3.98
C PRO A 137 11.35 -20.86 -4.75
N SER A 138 10.63 -20.89 -5.87
CA SER A 138 10.87 -21.86 -6.91
C SER A 138 11.87 -21.23 -7.88
N ASP A 139 12.86 -22.03 -8.26
CA ASP A 139 13.75 -21.65 -9.35
C ASP A 139 12.89 -21.33 -10.57
N LEU A 140 13.24 -20.25 -11.28
CA LEU A 140 12.62 -19.96 -12.56
C LEU A 140 13.06 -21.05 -13.53
N VAL A 141 12.25 -22.08 -13.71
CA VAL A 141 12.43 -23.04 -14.80
C VAL A 141 11.95 -22.34 -16.05
N VAL A 142 12.89 -21.86 -16.86
CA VAL A 142 12.60 -21.41 -18.23
C VAL A 142 12.38 -22.67 -19.06
N PRO A 143 11.21 -22.87 -19.67
CA PRO A 143 10.98 -24.02 -20.53
C PRO A 143 12.04 -24.08 -21.65
N GLU A 144 12.46 -25.29 -22.03
CA GLU A 144 13.55 -25.49 -23.00
C GLU A 144 13.27 -24.80 -24.35
N MET A 145 12.00 -24.70 -24.73
CA MET A 145 11.54 -24.05 -25.96
C MET A 145 11.71 -22.52 -25.95
N VAL A 146 11.76 -21.90 -24.76
CA VAL A 146 11.94 -20.45 -24.56
C VAL A 146 13.31 -20.08 -23.98
N ASN A 147 14.27 -21.00 -24.06
CA ASN A 147 15.63 -20.81 -23.54
C ASN A 147 16.35 -19.56 -24.11
N GLY A 148 15.98 -19.11 -25.32
CA GLY A 148 16.48 -17.86 -25.92
C GLY A 148 16.00 -16.57 -25.23
N LEU A 149 15.00 -16.64 -24.36
CA LEU A 149 14.44 -15.48 -23.63
C LEU A 149 15.12 -15.22 -22.28
N GLN A 150 16.12 -16.00 -21.88
CA GLN A 150 16.87 -15.76 -20.64
C GLN A 150 17.53 -14.38 -20.59
N ASP A 151 17.95 -13.86 -21.75
CA ASP A 151 18.56 -12.54 -21.87
C ASP A 151 17.55 -11.38 -21.96
N ASN A 152 16.24 -11.69 -22.04
CA ASN A 152 15.20 -10.68 -22.10
C ASN A 152 15.13 -9.89 -20.78
N LEU A 153 15.14 -8.56 -20.89
CA LEU A 153 15.14 -7.67 -19.73
C LEU A 153 13.94 -7.91 -18.80
N ASP A 154 12.74 -8.13 -19.35
CA ASP A 154 11.53 -8.38 -18.54
C ASP A 154 11.64 -9.66 -17.72
N VAL A 155 12.24 -10.72 -18.28
CA VAL A 155 12.46 -12.00 -17.59
C VAL A 155 13.49 -11.82 -16.47
N VAL A 156 14.58 -11.09 -16.75
CA VAL A 156 15.62 -10.78 -15.76
C VAL A 156 15.07 -9.91 -14.63
N VAL A 157 14.25 -8.91 -14.94
CA VAL A 157 13.59 -8.06 -13.93
C VAL A 157 12.64 -8.90 -13.07
N SER A 158 11.88 -9.78 -13.69
CA SER A 158 10.98 -10.68 -12.97
C SER A 158 11.73 -11.64 -12.03
N LEU A 159 12.91 -12.12 -12.44
CA LEU A 159 13.80 -12.88 -11.56
C LEU A 159 14.35 -12.01 -10.43
N ALA A 160 14.74 -10.76 -10.72
CA ALA A 160 15.22 -9.82 -9.71
C ALA A 160 14.15 -9.49 -8.66
N GLU A 161 12.89 -9.32 -9.06
CA GLU A 161 11.74 -9.15 -8.16
C GLU A 161 11.58 -10.34 -7.22
N ARG A 162 11.74 -11.58 -7.71
CA ARG A 162 11.70 -12.77 -6.85
C ARG A 162 12.80 -12.71 -5.79
N HIS A 163 14.04 -12.38 -6.17
CA HIS A 163 15.13 -12.22 -5.21
C HIS A 163 14.85 -11.09 -4.21
N TYR A 164 14.24 -9.99 -4.66
CA TYR A 164 13.83 -8.88 -3.80
C TYR A 164 12.82 -9.33 -2.74
N TYR A 165 11.75 -10.01 -3.13
CA TYR A 165 10.73 -10.52 -2.19
C TYR A 165 11.28 -11.59 -1.24
N ASN A 166 12.29 -12.35 -1.68
CA ASN A 166 13.02 -13.30 -0.84
C ASN A 166 14.10 -12.66 0.04
N CYS A 167 14.22 -11.32 0.05
CA CYS A 167 15.22 -10.56 0.80
C CYS A 167 16.68 -10.86 0.40
N ASP A 168 16.91 -11.47 -0.77
CA ASP A 168 18.25 -11.59 -1.36
C ASP A 168 18.58 -10.34 -2.17
N PHE A 169 18.83 -9.26 -1.44
CA PHE A 169 19.13 -7.95 -2.02
C PHE A 169 20.45 -7.93 -2.80
N LYS A 170 21.38 -8.86 -2.50
CA LYS A 170 22.67 -8.95 -3.20
C LYS A 170 22.49 -9.47 -4.63
N MET A 171 21.75 -10.56 -4.81
CA MET A 171 21.45 -11.07 -6.15
C MET A 171 20.47 -10.15 -6.90
N CYS A 172 19.47 -9.61 -6.22
CA CYS A 172 18.58 -8.61 -6.79
C CYS A 172 19.37 -7.41 -7.33
N TYR A 173 20.34 -6.90 -6.57
CA TYR A 173 21.19 -5.78 -7.02
C TYR A 173 22.01 -6.15 -8.26
N LYS A 174 22.59 -7.35 -8.33
CA LYS A 174 23.36 -7.78 -9.52
C LYS A 174 22.48 -7.81 -10.77
N LEU A 175 21.30 -8.42 -10.67
CA LEU A 175 20.36 -8.56 -11.80
C LEU A 175 19.81 -7.19 -12.22
N THR A 176 19.34 -6.38 -11.27
CA THR A 176 18.84 -5.03 -11.59
C THR A 176 19.94 -4.13 -12.14
N SER A 177 21.19 -4.21 -11.64
CA SER A 177 22.30 -3.43 -12.20
C SER A 177 22.62 -3.83 -13.64
N MET A 178 22.53 -5.12 -13.98
CA MET A 178 22.68 -5.58 -15.37
C MET A 178 21.62 -4.97 -16.28
N VAL A 179 20.36 -4.95 -15.81
CA VAL A 179 19.25 -4.33 -16.55
C VAL A 179 19.48 -2.83 -16.71
N MET A 180 19.86 -2.13 -15.64
CA MET A 180 20.11 -0.69 -15.64
C MET A 180 21.26 -0.26 -16.57
N VAL A 181 22.21 -1.16 -16.87
CA VAL A 181 23.27 -0.89 -17.87
C VAL A 181 22.74 -0.98 -19.30
N LYS A 182 21.85 -1.94 -19.57
CA LYS A 182 21.24 -2.14 -20.90
C LYS A 182 20.11 -1.15 -21.18
N ASP A 183 19.22 -0.97 -20.21
CA ASP A 183 18.10 -0.04 -20.21
C ASP A 183 18.03 0.71 -18.86
N PRO A 184 18.63 1.91 -18.76
CA PRO A 184 18.62 2.70 -17.54
C PRO A 184 17.24 3.20 -17.10
N PHE A 185 16.22 3.12 -17.97
CA PHE A 185 14.89 3.69 -17.71
C PHE A 185 13.78 2.66 -17.77
N HIS A 186 14.13 1.38 -17.57
CA HIS A 186 13.18 0.30 -17.56
C HIS A 186 12.14 0.48 -16.43
N ALA A 187 10.87 0.65 -16.81
CA ALA A 187 9.80 1.08 -15.89
C ALA A 187 9.59 0.12 -14.71
N SER A 188 9.63 -1.20 -14.93
CA SER A 188 9.44 -2.20 -13.89
C SER A 188 10.70 -2.40 -13.01
N CYS A 189 11.88 -2.11 -13.53
CA CYS A 189 13.15 -2.37 -12.83
C CYS A 189 13.45 -1.25 -11.84
N LEU A 190 13.16 0.00 -12.21
CA LEU A 190 13.49 1.18 -11.41
C LEU A 190 12.97 1.10 -9.97
N PRO A 191 11.68 0.79 -9.68
CA PRO A 191 11.20 0.68 -8.30
C PRO A 191 11.94 -0.40 -7.50
N VAL A 192 12.20 -1.56 -8.11
CA VAL A 192 12.89 -2.70 -7.49
C VAL A 192 14.36 -2.36 -7.20
N HIS A 193 15.03 -1.71 -8.17
CA HIS A 193 16.41 -1.27 -8.03
C HIS A 193 16.54 -0.20 -6.95
N ILE A 194 15.65 0.80 -6.93
CA ILE A 194 15.60 1.84 -5.88
C ILE A 194 15.39 1.20 -4.50
N GLY A 195 14.41 0.30 -4.36
CA GLY A 195 14.19 -0.43 -3.11
C GLY A 195 15.44 -1.20 -2.68
N THR A 196 16.11 -1.87 -3.61
CA THR A 196 17.34 -2.63 -3.33
C THR A 196 18.50 -1.73 -2.91
N LEU A 197 18.66 -0.56 -3.55
CA LEU A 197 19.65 0.43 -3.13
C LEU A 197 19.37 0.94 -1.71
N VAL A 198 18.09 1.06 -1.35
CA VAL A 198 17.66 1.42 0.01
C VAL A 198 18.09 0.39 1.04
N GLU A 199 17.73 -0.87 0.81
CA GLU A 199 18.04 -1.97 1.71
C GLU A 199 19.56 -2.23 1.83
N LEU A 200 20.33 -1.96 0.77
CA LEU A 200 21.79 -2.08 0.78
C LEU A 200 22.52 -0.82 1.30
N GLY A 201 21.81 0.26 1.63
CA GLY A 201 22.40 1.51 2.13
C GLY A 201 23.29 2.24 1.11
N LYS A 202 23.05 2.05 -0.19
CA LYS A 202 23.86 2.62 -1.28
C LYS A 202 23.47 4.07 -1.61
N ALA A 203 23.66 4.98 -0.66
CA ALA A 203 23.22 6.37 -0.75
C ALA A 203 23.77 7.13 -1.97
N ASN A 204 25.06 6.92 -2.29
CA ASN A 204 25.72 7.62 -3.40
C ASN A 204 25.10 7.25 -4.76
N GLU A 205 24.90 5.95 -5.01
CA GLU A 205 24.28 5.48 -6.26
C GLU A 205 22.84 5.97 -6.38
N LEU A 206 22.08 5.91 -5.28
CA LEU A 206 20.70 6.39 -5.24
C LEU A 206 20.60 7.91 -5.47
N PHE A 207 21.56 8.68 -4.96
CA PHE A 207 21.64 10.12 -5.21
C PHE A 207 21.79 10.43 -6.71
N TYR A 208 22.77 9.80 -7.37
CA TYR A 208 22.99 10.02 -8.80
C TYR A 208 21.79 9.57 -9.65
N LEU A 209 21.22 8.40 -9.33
CA LEU A 209 20.05 7.87 -10.04
C LEU A 209 18.84 8.80 -9.89
N SER A 210 18.53 9.23 -8.66
CA SER A 210 17.36 10.06 -8.39
C SER A 210 17.43 11.43 -9.08
N HIS A 211 18.59 12.10 -9.07
CA HIS A 211 18.77 13.38 -9.75
C HIS A 211 18.68 13.22 -11.27
N LYS A 212 19.32 12.19 -11.82
CA LYS A 212 19.22 11.87 -13.25
C LYS A 212 17.78 11.59 -13.70
N LEU A 213 16.99 10.90 -12.88
CA LEU A 213 15.57 10.64 -13.16
C LEU A 213 14.73 11.91 -13.15
N VAL A 214 14.99 12.84 -12.22
CA VAL A 214 14.27 14.12 -12.14
C VAL A 214 14.60 15.02 -13.34
N ASP A 215 15.86 15.07 -13.74
CA ASP A 215 16.31 15.88 -14.88
C ASP A 215 15.68 15.41 -16.20
N LEU A 216 15.50 14.09 -16.36
CA LEU A 216 14.98 13.50 -17.60
C LEU A 216 13.45 13.34 -17.60
N TYR A 217 12.88 12.95 -16.45
CA TYR A 217 11.46 12.60 -16.32
C TYR A 217 10.82 13.27 -15.10
N PRO A 218 10.67 14.60 -15.10
CA PRO A 218 10.10 15.33 -13.96
C PRO A 218 8.61 15.06 -13.74
N ASN A 219 7.90 14.51 -14.73
CA ASN A 219 6.48 14.18 -14.64
C ASN A 219 6.23 12.72 -14.21
N ASN A 220 7.28 11.88 -14.13
CA ASN A 220 7.14 10.49 -13.73
C ASN A 220 7.17 10.38 -12.18
N PRO A 221 6.21 9.68 -11.55
CA PRO A 221 6.20 9.48 -10.09
C PRO A 221 7.45 8.75 -9.57
N VAL A 222 8.02 7.83 -10.35
CA VAL A 222 9.23 7.05 -9.97
C VAL A 222 10.43 7.97 -9.69
N SER A 223 10.55 9.07 -10.42
CA SER A 223 11.62 10.05 -10.23
C SER A 223 11.58 10.69 -8.85
N TRP A 224 10.39 11.15 -8.43
CA TRP A 224 10.20 11.76 -7.12
C TRP A 224 10.19 10.76 -5.97
N PHE A 225 9.74 9.53 -6.24
CA PHE A 225 9.90 8.40 -5.34
C PHE A 225 11.38 8.12 -5.04
N ALA A 226 12.24 8.08 -6.05
CA ALA A 226 13.68 7.87 -5.89
C ALA A 226 14.32 8.95 -4.99
N VAL A 227 13.98 10.23 -5.22
CA VAL A 227 14.43 11.35 -4.39
C VAL A 227 13.93 11.22 -2.95
N GLY A 228 12.65 10.85 -2.78
CA GLY A 228 12.05 10.59 -1.47
C GLY A 228 12.80 9.51 -0.69
N CYS A 229 13.08 8.37 -1.33
CA CYS A 229 13.86 7.27 -0.77
C CYS A 229 15.29 7.69 -0.40
N TYR A 230 15.95 8.50 -1.22
CA TYR A 230 17.27 9.06 -0.89
C TYR A 230 17.23 9.87 0.40
N TYR A 231 16.29 10.81 0.54
CA TYR A 231 16.19 11.64 1.74
C TYR A 231 15.81 10.85 2.99
N LEU A 232 15.00 9.80 2.86
CA LEU A 232 14.71 8.87 3.96
C LEU A 232 15.97 8.13 4.42
N MET A 233 16.80 7.66 3.49
CA MET A 233 18.04 6.96 3.81
C MET A 233 19.04 7.87 4.54
N VAL A 234 19.13 9.14 4.15
CA VAL A 234 20.06 10.10 4.76
C VAL A 234 19.59 10.54 6.15
N GLY A 235 18.31 10.37 6.50
CA GLY A 235 17.76 10.49 7.86
C GLY A 235 17.68 11.91 8.46
N HIS A 236 18.49 12.86 8.00
CA HIS A 236 18.53 14.22 8.57
C HIS A 236 17.46 15.18 8.00
N LYS A 237 16.67 14.75 7.00
CA LYS A 237 15.83 15.62 6.15
C LYS A 237 14.47 14.99 5.82
N ASN A 238 13.77 14.43 6.81
CA ASN A 238 12.51 13.73 6.60
C ASN A 238 11.37 14.62 6.07
N GLU A 239 11.39 15.93 6.37
CA GLU A 239 10.45 16.89 5.77
C GLU A 239 10.61 16.99 4.24
N HIS A 240 11.86 16.99 3.75
CA HIS A 240 12.12 16.98 2.31
C HIS A 240 11.64 15.67 1.68
N ALA A 241 11.91 14.53 2.32
CA ALA A 241 11.39 13.24 1.87
C ALA A 241 9.86 13.28 1.73
N ARG A 242 9.14 13.76 2.75
CA ARG A 242 7.68 13.91 2.73
C ARG A 242 7.20 14.74 1.56
N ARG A 243 7.82 15.89 1.30
CA ARG A 243 7.43 16.77 0.20
C ARG A 243 7.55 16.09 -1.17
N TYR A 244 8.64 15.35 -1.40
CA TYR A 244 8.85 14.66 -2.68
C TYR A 244 7.99 13.40 -2.82
N LEU A 245 7.77 12.66 -1.74
CA LEU A 245 6.86 11.51 -1.73
C LEU A 245 5.41 11.93 -1.92
N SER A 246 4.98 13.01 -1.27
CA SER A 246 3.68 13.64 -1.53
C SER A 246 3.55 14.01 -3.01
N LYS A 247 4.57 14.65 -3.60
CA LYS A 247 4.59 14.95 -5.04
C LYS A 247 4.42 13.70 -5.91
N ALA A 248 5.12 12.60 -5.60
CA ALA A 248 4.97 11.33 -6.32
C ALA A 248 3.54 10.81 -6.26
N THR A 249 2.91 10.81 -5.07
CA THR A 249 1.50 10.37 -4.89
C THR A 249 0.48 11.28 -5.56
N THR A 250 0.80 12.56 -5.79
CA THR A 250 -0.07 13.49 -6.53
C THR A 250 0.03 13.32 -8.04
N LEU A 251 1.20 12.91 -8.56
CA LEU A 251 1.38 12.63 -9.98
C LEU A 251 0.63 11.35 -10.37
N GLU A 252 0.77 10.31 -9.56
CA GLU A 252 0.05 9.06 -9.74
C GLU A 252 -0.46 8.53 -8.41
N ARG A 253 -1.80 8.53 -8.25
CA ARG A 253 -2.45 8.05 -7.02
C ARG A 253 -2.33 6.53 -6.86
N THR A 254 -2.22 5.78 -7.95
CA THR A 254 -2.11 4.32 -7.99
C THR A 254 -0.70 3.81 -7.69
N TYR A 255 0.31 4.68 -7.64
CA TYR A 255 1.70 4.28 -7.43
C TYR A 255 1.97 3.87 -5.97
N GLY A 256 1.70 2.59 -5.67
CA GLY A 256 1.79 1.98 -4.34
C GLY A 256 3.13 2.19 -3.59
N PRO A 257 4.30 2.03 -4.23
CA PRO A 257 5.58 2.19 -3.55
C PRO A 257 5.78 3.58 -2.92
N ALA A 258 5.28 4.65 -3.55
CA ALA A 258 5.36 5.98 -2.97
C ALA A 258 4.48 6.14 -1.72
N TRP A 259 3.29 5.53 -1.68
CA TRP A 259 2.43 5.58 -0.50
C TRP A 259 3.06 4.86 0.70
N ILE A 260 3.74 3.73 0.47
CA ILE A 260 4.48 3.03 1.52
C ILE A 260 5.62 3.91 2.06
N ALA A 261 6.46 4.44 1.17
CA ALA A 261 7.55 5.32 1.57
C ALA A 261 7.03 6.60 2.26
N TYR A 262 5.89 7.13 1.83
CA TYR A 262 5.23 8.27 2.47
C TYR A 262 4.78 7.91 3.89
N GLY A 263 4.21 6.71 4.10
CA GLY A 263 3.92 6.18 5.43
C GLY A 263 5.17 6.04 6.31
N HIS A 264 6.28 5.51 5.76
CA HIS A 264 7.55 5.41 6.51
C HIS A 264 8.05 6.78 6.96
N SER A 265 7.91 7.80 6.12
CA SER A 265 8.37 9.16 6.46
C SER A 265 7.64 9.77 7.66
N PHE A 266 6.36 9.45 7.86
CA PHE A 266 5.60 9.84 9.05
C PHE A 266 5.92 8.95 10.26
N ALA A 267 6.12 7.65 10.03
CA ALA A 267 6.45 6.70 11.10
C ALA A 267 7.78 7.04 11.79
N VAL A 268 8.80 7.48 11.03
CA VAL A 268 10.09 7.93 11.58
C VAL A 268 9.91 9.15 12.49
N GLU A 269 9.01 10.07 12.15
CA GLU A 269 8.70 11.28 12.92
C GLU A 269 7.65 11.04 14.03
N SER A 270 7.19 9.79 14.24
CA SER A 270 6.15 9.44 15.22
C SER A 270 4.76 10.05 14.95
N GLU A 271 4.48 10.46 13.71
CA GLU A 271 3.16 10.95 13.28
C GLU A 271 2.25 9.77 12.87
N HIS A 272 1.79 9.02 13.88
CA HIS A 272 1.14 7.72 13.70
C HIS A 272 -0.18 7.76 12.89
N ASP A 273 -1.01 8.80 13.05
CA ASP A 273 -2.28 8.90 12.34
C ASP A 273 -2.10 9.11 10.83
N GLN A 274 -1.15 9.97 10.45
CA GLN A 274 -0.82 10.24 9.06
C GLN A 274 -0.11 9.04 8.42
N ALA A 275 0.79 8.38 9.17
CA ALA A 275 1.39 7.11 8.75
C ALA A 275 0.32 6.04 8.50
N MET A 276 -0.64 5.89 9.42
CA MET A 276 -1.73 4.93 9.31
C MET A 276 -2.62 5.21 8.10
N ALA A 277 -2.93 6.49 7.81
CA ALA A 277 -3.68 6.88 6.63
C ALA A 277 -2.93 6.52 5.33
N ALA A 278 -1.63 6.80 5.26
CA ALA A 278 -0.80 6.47 4.10
C ALA A 278 -0.61 4.96 3.89
N TYR A 279 -0.44 4.19 4.96
CA TYR A 279 -0.41 2.73 4.86
C TYR A 279 -1.78 2.15 4.49
N PHE A 280 -2.87 2.76 4.98
CA PHE A 280 -4.21 2.32 4.63
C PHE A 280 -4.50 2.53 3.15
N THR A 281 -4.12 3.68 2.56
CA THR A 281 -4.23 3.91 1.12
C THR A 281 -3.32 2.96 0.32
N ALA A 282 -2.07 2.77 0.75
CA ALA A 282 -1.17 1.79 0.14
C ALA A 282 -1.78 0.37 0.14
N ALA A 283 -2.37 -0.04 1.26
CA ALA A 283 -3.02 -1.33 1.41
C ALA A 283 -4.32 -1.46 0.59
N GLN A 284 -5.06 -0.37 0.37
CA GLN A 284 -6.22 -0.36 -0.52
C GLN A 284 -5.82 -0.50 -1.99
N LEU A 285 -4.68 0.07 -2.38
CA LEU A 285 -4.10 -0.10 -3.71
C LEU A 285 -3.56 -1.52 -3.87
N MET A 286 -2.77 -1.99 -2.91
CA MET A 286 -2.19 -3.33 -2.89
C MET A 286 -3.14 -4.29 -2.16
N LYS A 287 -4.23 -4.69 -2.84
CA LYS A 287 -5.21 -5.65 -2.30
C LYS A 287 -4.52 -6.95 -1.85
N GLY A 288 -4.23 -7.08 -0.56
CA GLY A 288 -3.43 -8.20 -0.07
C GLY A 288 -3.32 -8.39 1.45
N TRP A 289 -4.12 -7.72 2.29
CA TRP A 289 -3.95 -7.84 3.76
C TRP A 289 -4.33 -9.22 4.29
N LYS A 290 -5.36 -9.84 3.71
CA LYS A 290 -5.72 -11.24 4.01
C LYS A 290 -4.61 -12.23 3.61
N THR A 291 -3.85 -11.91 2.55
CA THR A 291 -2.71 -12.71 2.13
C THR A 291 -1.43 -12.35 2.91
N ALA A 292 -1.30 -11.12 3.42
CA ALA A 292 -0.19 -10.69 4.26
C ALA A 292 -0.12 -11.49 5.57
N GLU A 293 -1.26 -11.74 6.23
CA GLU A 293 -1.32 -12.67 7.38
C GLU A 293 -0.72 -14.03 7.00
N ARG A 294 -1.17 -14.61 5.88
CA ARG A 294 -0.66 -15.91 5.38
C ARG A 294 0.84 -15.86 5.05
N TYR A 295 1.34 -14.78 4.46
CA TYR A 295 2.76 -14.64 4.11
C TYR A 295 3.65 -14.43 5.34
N PHE A 296 3.17 -13.69 6.34
CA PHE A 296 3.89 -13.54 7.60
C PHE A 296 3.87 -14.84 8.42
N LEU A 297 2.78 -15.61 8.38
CA LEU A 297 2.71 -16.94 8.99
C LEU A 297 3.62 -17.95 8.28
N ASP A 298 3.63 -17.98 6.94
CA ASP A 298 4.51 -18.85 6.15
C ASP A 298 5.99 -18.45 6.27
N ALA A 299 6.29 -17.14 6.36
CA ALA A 299 7.62 -16.65 6.70
C ALA A 299 8.02 -17.10 8.12
N MET A 300 7.11 -17.03 9.09
CA MET A 300 7.36 -17.52 10.45
C MET A 300 7.61 -19.03 10.49
N GLU A 301 6.86 -19.85 9.74
CA GLU A 301 7.10 -21.30 9.65
C GLU A 301 8.45 -21.62 9.00
N LYS A 302 8.80 -20.94 7.90
CA LYS A 302 10.10 -21.10 7.24
C LYS A 302 11.26 -20.67 8.13
N ILE A 303 11.13 -19.55 8.84
CA ILE A 303 12.16 -19.05 9.75
C ILE A 303 12.29 -19.96 10.98
N LYS A 304 11.19 -20.52 11.51
CA LYS A 304 11.23 -21.58 12.54
C LYS A 304 11.92 -22.84 12.04
N ALA A 305 11.72 -23.21 10.77
CA ALA A 305 12.37 -24.37 10.15
C ALA A 305 13.87 -24.16 9.87
N ILE A 306 14.31 -22.91 9.67
CA ILE A 306 15.73 -22.58 9.44
C ILE A 306 16.58 -22.75 10.70
N GLY A 307 15.99 -22.65 11.91
CA GLY A 307 16.62 -23.02 13.18
C GLY A 307 17.80 -22.13 13.61
N ASN A 308 17.67 -21.45 14.77
CA ASN A 308 18.69 -20.76 15.57
C ASN A 308 19.77 -19.85 14.92
N GLU A 309 19.85 -19.69 13.59
CA GLU A 309 20.84 -18.84 12.92
C GLU A 309 20.32 -17.43 12.59
N VAL A 310 18.99 -17.22 12.60
CA VAL A 310 18.39 -15.90 12.37
C VAL A 310 18.36 -15.12 13.68
N THR A 311 19.16 -14.05 13.75
CA THR A 311 19.27 -13.13 14.90
C THR A 311 17.89 -12.76 15.46
N VAL A 312 17.71 -13.00 16.76
CA VAL A 312 16.51 -12.75 17.59
C VAL A 312 15.93 -11.36 17.37
N ASP A 313 16.77 -10.36 17.08
CA ASP A 313 16.37 -8.96 16.85
C ASP A 313 15.56 -8.75 15.56
N LYS A 314 15.68 -9.62 14.56
CA LYS A 314 14.90 -9.54 13.30
C LYS A 314 13.48 -10.10 13.43
N TRP A 315 13.19 -10.82 14.51
CA TRP A 315 11.89 -11.44 14.75
C TRP A 315 10.86 -10.45 15.31
N GLU A 316 11.31 -9.42 16.03
CA GLU A 316 10.41 -8.47 16.69
C GLU A 316 9.56 -7.67 15.69
N PRO A 317 10.12 -7.08 14.62
CA PRO A 317 9.31 -6.28 13.69
C PRO A 317 8.29 -7.14 12.95
N LEU A 318 8.62 -8.40 12.65
CA LEU A 318 7.71 -9.36 12.01
C LEU A 318 6.51 -9.68 12.91
N LEU A 319 6.76 -9.99 14.19
CA LEU A 319 5.71 -10.29 15.17
C LEU A 319 4.84 -9.05 15.46
N ASN A 320 5.45 -7.87 15.54
CA ASN A 320 4.72 -6.63 15.76
C ASN A 320 3.80 -6.29 14.57
N ASN A 321 4.28 -6.49 13.34
CA ASN A 321 3.48 -6.33 12.13
C ASN A 321 2.35 -7.36 12.03
N LEU A 322 2.59 -8.62 12.42
CA LEU A 322 1.55 -9.65 12.54
C LEU A 322 0.45 -9.22 13.52
N GLY A 323 0.83 -8.69 14.69
CA GLY A 323 -0.13 -8.16 15.66
C GLY A 323 -1.02 -7.06 15.08
N HIS A 324 -0.43 -6.13 14.31
CA HIS A 324 -1.19 -5.09 13.61
C HIS A 324 -2.13 -5.63 12.53
N VAL A 325 -1.72 -6.64 11.77
CA VAL A 325 -2.58 -7.30 10.77
C VAL A 325 -3.76 -8.01 11.45
N CYS A 326 -3.50 -8.80 12.49
CA CYS A 326 -4.54 -9.49 13.26
C CYS A 326 -5.54 -8.50 13.88
N ARG A 327 -5.07 -7.36 14.43
CA ARG A 327 -5.94 -6.29 14.94
C ARG A 327 -6.85 -5.73 13.85
N LYS A 328 -6.33 -5.46 12.65
CA LYS A 328 -7.14 -4.97 11.52
C LYS A 328 -8.15 -6.01 11.03
N LEU A 329 -7.85 -7.29 11.16
CA LEU A 329 -8.77 -8.41 10.90
C LEU A 329 -9.76 -8.66 12.06
N LYS A 330 -9.77 -7.82 13.11
CA LYS A 330 -10.58 -7.96 14.33
C LYS A 330 -10.30 -9.24 15.14
N LYS A 331 -9.14 -9.87 14.93
CA LYS A 331 -8.65 -11.01 15.72
C LYS A 331 -7.83 -10.49 16.90
N TYR A 332 -8.50 -9.89 17.89
CA TYR A 332 -7.83 -9.14 18.95
C TYR A 332 -6.97 -10.02 19.87
N ASP A 333 -7.44 -11.20 20.25
CA ASP A 333 -6.68 -12.12 21.11
C ASP A 333 -5.36 -12.57 20.46
N GLN A 334 -5.40 -12.88 19.16
CA GLN A 334 -4.20 -13.24 18.40
C GLN A 334 -3.25 -12.05 18.23
N ALA A 335 -3.80 -10.84 18.06
CA ALA A 335 -2.98 -9.63 17.99
C ALA A 335 -2.19 -9.40 19.29
N LEU A 336 -2.84 -9.58 20.45
CA LEU A 336 -2.19 -9.47 21.76
C LEU A 336 -1.08 -10.51 21.93
N GLU A 337 -1.31 -11.75 21.50
CA GLU A 337 -0.32 -12.82 21.59
C GLU A 337 0.94 -12.50 20.77
N TYR A 338 0.80 -12.04 19.53
CA TYR A 338 1.95 -11.64 18.72
C TYR A 338 2.69 -10.43 19.28
N HIS A 339 1.99 -9.42 19.79
CA HIS A 339 2.62 -8.27 20.42
C HIS A 339 3.33 -8.65 21.74
N ARG A 340 2.81 -9.61 22.51
CA ARG A 340 3.50 -10.16 23.69
C ARG A 340 4.76 -10.91 23.32
N GLN A 341 4.72 -11.74 22.27
CA GLN A 341 5.91 -12.41 21.75
C GLN A 341 6.96 -11.42 21.26
N ALA A 342 6.54 -10.32 20.62
CA ALA A 342 7.43 -9.22 20.25
C ALA A 342 8.12 -8.59 21.48
N LEU A 343 7.39 -8.37 22.58
CA LEU A 343 7.96 -7.88 23.85
C LEU A 343 8.91 -8.87 24.53
N VAL A 344 8.75 -10.17 24.33
CA VAL A 344 9.73 -11.16 24.85
C VAL A 344 11.10 -10.94 24.18
N LEU A 345 11.11 -10.53 22.92
CA LEU A 345 12.33 -10.27 22.15
C LEU A 345 12.92 -8.90 22.47
N ILE A 346 12.08 -7.85 22.48
CA ILE A 346 12.47 -6.47 22.85
C ILE A 346 11.57 -5.97 23.98
N PRO A 347 11.98 -6.19 25.26
CA PRO A 347 11.15 -5.87 26.43
C PRO A 347 10.88 -4.38 26.66
N GLN A 348 11.64 -3.47 26.04
CA GLN A 348 11.52 -2.02 26.22
C GLN A 348 11.06 -1.30 24.95
N HIS A 349 10.21 -1.95 24.15
CA HIS A 349 9.69 -1.34 22.93
C HIS A 349 8.41 -0.53 23.19
N ALA A 350 8.54 0.79 23.30
CA ALA A 350 7.44 1.70 23.65
C ALA A 350 6.23 1.58 22.69
N SER A 351 6.46 1.46 21.38
CA SER A 351 5.38 1.33 20.40
C SER A 351 4.62 0.02 20.49
N THR A 352 5.25 -1.08 20.92
CA THR A 352 4.56 -2.35 21.11
C THR A 352 3.64 -2.30 22.34
N TYR A 353 4.05 -1.61 23.41
CA TYR A 353 3.16 -1.33 24.55
C TYR A 353 1.98 -0.45 24.15
N ALA A 354 2.21 0.60 23.36
CA ALA A 354 1.13 1.43 22.82
C ALA A 354 0.17 0.64 21.93
N ALA A 355 0.70 -0.29 21.11
CA ALA A 355 -0.09 -1.17 20.26
C ALA A 355 -0.99 -2.12 21.08
N ILE A 356 -0.47 -2.70 22.17
CA ILE A 356 -1.23 -3.54 23.10
C ILE A 356 -2.34 -2.71 23.77
N GLY A 357 -2.00 -1.53 24.31
CA GLY A 357 -2.97 -0.62 24.92
C GLY A 357 -4.10 -0.25 23.95
N TYR A 358 -3.76 -0.03 22.68
CA TYR A 358 -4.76 0.24 21.66
C TYR A 358 -5.65 -0.97 21.35
N VAL A 359 -5.12 -2.19 21.31
CA VAL A 359 -5.93 -3.41 21.14
C VAL A 359 -6.89 -3.59 22.32
N HIS A 360 -6.44 -3.38 23.56
CA HIS A 360 -7.31 -3.44 24.74
C HIS A 360 -8.42 -2.38 24.70
N SER A 361 -8.11 -1.15 24.24
CA SER A 361 -9.12 -0.10 24.05
C SER A 361 -10.20 -0.49 23.02
N LEU A 362 -9.82 -1.20 21.96
CA LEU A 362 -10.76 -1.70 20.94
C LEU A 362 -11.60 -2.88 21.44
N MET A 363 -11.13 -3.60 22.45
CA MET A 363 -11.86 -4.66 23.15
C MET A 363 -12.80 -4.11 24.24
N GLY A 364 -12.71 -2.82 24.58
CA GLY A 364 -13.46 -2.20 25.67
C GLY A 364 -12.84 -2.40 27.06
N ASP A 365 -11.63 -2.97 27.14
CA ASP A 365 -10.87 -3.12 28.38
C ASP A 365 -10.02 -1.88 28.61
N PHE A 366 -10.68 -0.80 29.05
CA PHE A 366 -10.03 0.50 29.22
C PHE A 366 -9.05 0.53 30.40
N GLU A 367 -9.26 -0.28 31.44
CA GLU A 367 -8.37 -0.36 32.61
C GLU A 367 -6.98 -0.85 32.20
N SER A 368 -6.90 -2.00 31.52
CA SER A 368 -5.63 -2.51 31.01
C SER A 368 -5.02 -1.57 29.96
N ALA A 369 -5.85 -0.95 29.11
CA ALA A 369 -5.37 -0.02 28.10
C ALA A 369 -4.63 1.18 28.73
N ILE A 370 -5.17 1.75 29.80
CA ILE A 370 -4.58 2.86 30.55
C ILE A 370 -3.20 2.48 31.10
N ASP A 371 -3.06 1.31 31.72
CA ASP A 371 -1.79 0.81 32.24
C ASP A 371 -0.74 0.65 31.13
N TYR A 372 -1.14 0.10 29.98
CA TYR A 372 -0.23 -0.09 28.84
C TYR A 372 0.17 1.23 28.16
N PHE A 373 -0.72 2.21 28.07
CA PHE A 373 -0.35 3.55 27.59
C PHE A 373 0.56 4.29 28.57
N HIS A 374 0.36 4.14 29.88
CA HIS A 374 1.26 4.70 30.88
C HIS A 374 2.66 4.08 30.83
N THR A 375 2.76 2.77 30.65
CA THR A 375 4.07 2.10 30.47
C THR A 375 4.75 2.55 29.17
N ALA A 376 4.01 2.66 28.06
CA ALA A 376 4.53 3.21 26.81
C ALA A 376 5.07 4.64 26.95
N LEU A 377 4.32 5.54 27.61
CA LEU A 377 4.72 6.92 27.87
C LEU A 377 5.87 7.04 28.88
N GLY A 378 5.97 6.07 29.81
CA GLY A 378 7.10 5.94 30.71
C GLY A 378 8.42 5.66 29.97
N LEU A 379 8.36 4.89 28.87
CA LEU A 379 9.49 4.58 28.01
C LEU A 379 9.77 5.68 26.98
N LYS A 380 8.73 6.24 26.34
CA LYS A 380 8.82 7.33 25.36
C LYS A 380 7.79 8.41 25.67
N ARG A 381 8.26 9.53 26.24
CA ARG A 381 7.41 10.63 26.70
C ARG A 381 6.76 11.44 25.57
N ASP A 382 7.35 11.42 24.38
CA ASP A 382 6.94 12.26 23.23
C ASP A 382 5.98 11.54 22.27
N ASP A 383 5.34 10.44 22.68
CA ASP A 383 4.37 9.74 21.84
C ASP A 383 2.98 10.38 21.93
N THR A 384 2.66 11.22 20.94
CA THR A 384 1.37 11.93 20.86
C THR A 384 0.18 10.98 20.72
N PHE A 385 0.37 9.83 20.05
CA PHE A 385 -0.68 8.83 19.90
C PHE A 385 -1.05 8.23 21.26
N SER A 386 -0.06 7.79 22.03
CA SER A 386 -0.29 7.24 23.37
C SER A 386 -0.91 8.27 24.32
N VAL A 387 -0.52 9.55 24.27
CA VAL A 387 -1.14 10.61 25.09
C VAL A 387 -2.62 10.80 24.73
N THR A 388 -2.93 10.86 23.43
CA THR A 388 -4.30 11.09 22.94
C THR A 388 -5.20 9.91 23.26
N MET A 389 -4.72 8.69 23.00
CA MET A 389 -5.45 7.46 23.28
C MET A 389 -5.63 7.22 24.77
N LEU A 390 -4.65 7.57 25.60
CA LEU A 390 -4.77 7.51 27.06
C LEU A 390 -5.88 8.45 27.54
N GLY A 391 -5.94 9.69 27.05
CA GLY A 391 -7.01 10.63 27.37
C GLY A 391 -8.39 10.07 27.03
N HIS A 392 -8.55 9.54 25.82
CA HIS A 392 -9.79 8.89 25.39
C HIS A 392 -10.16 7.67 26.26
N CYS A 393 -9.19 6.81 26.59
CA CYS A 393 -9.47 5.64 27.44
C CYS A 393 -9.86 6.05 28.86
N ILE A 394 -9.25 7.10 29.41
CA ILE A 394 -9.62 7.65 30.73
C ILE A 394 -11.04 8.25 30.69
N GLU A 395 -11.40 9.00 29.64
CA GLU A 395 -12.74 9.55 29.49
C GLU A 395 -13.80 8.44 29.38
N MET A 396 -13.53 7.39 28.61
CA MET A 396 -14.41 6.23 28.50
C MET A 396 -14.54 5.45 29.81
N TYR A 397 -13.42 5.24 30.52
CA TYR A 397 -13.41 4.58 31.82
C TYR A 397 -14.17 5.40 32.88
N ILE A 398 -13.98 6.74 32.89
CA ILE A 398 -14.69 7.65 33.81
C ILE A 398 -16.18 7.70 33.46
N GLY A 399 -16.53 7.75 32.18
CA GLY A 399 -17.93 7.73 31.70
C GLY A 399 -18.69 6.46 32.08
N ASP A 400 -18.03 5.30 32.12
CA ASP A 400 -18.61 4.06 32.67
C ASP A 400 -18.77 4.12 34.20
N THR A 401 -17.90 4.87 34.89
CA THR A 401 -17.99 5.08 36.35
C THR A 401 -18.90 6.23 36.80
N ASP A 402 -19.36 7.10 35.90
CA ASP A 402 -20.27 8.22 36.21
C ASP A 402 -21.68 7.74 36.63
N ALA A 403 -21.99 6.45 36.50
CA ALA A 403 -23.12 5.83 37.20
C ALA A 403 -22.91 5.73 38.72
N TYR A 404 -21.69 5.92 39.25
CA TYR A 404 -21.30 5.56 40.61
C TYR A 404 -20.22 6.42 41.32
N ILE A 405 -19.81 7.60 40.84
CA ILE A 405 -18.71 8.37 41.51
C ILE A 405 -19.06 9.85 41.72
N GLY A 406 -20.05 10.10 42.58
CA GLY A 406 -20.21 11.39 43.26
C GLY A 406 -19.27 11.62 44.46
N TYR A 407 -18.15 10.89 44.61
CA TYR A 407 -17.43 10.88 45.90
C TYR A 407 -15.89 10.80 45.90
N TYR A 408 -15.18 10.66 44.78
CA TYR A 408 -13.72 10.37 44.80
C TYR A 408 -12.79 11.39 44.14
N THR A 409 -13.27 12.59 43.77
CA THR A 409 -12.45 13.63 43.12
C THR A 409 -11.32 14.20 44.01
N PHE A 410 -11.31 13.92 45.32
CA PHE A 410 -10.28 14.44 46.22
C PHE A 410 -9.11 13.48 46.46
N GLN A 411 -9.30 12.17 46.31
CA GLN A 411 -8.27 11.17 46.65
C GLN A 411 -7.27 10.94 45.51
N THR A 412 -7.72 11.02 44.25
CA THR A 412 -6.88 10.89 43.05
C THR A 412 -5.94 12.10 42.87
N PHE A 413 -6.40 13.29 43.24
CA PHE A 413 -5.58 14.51 43.21
C PHE A 413 -4.39 14.45 44.20
N LEU A 414 -4.58 13.79 45.35
CA LEU A 414 -3.53 13.57 46.36
C LEU A 414 -2.51 12.51 45.95
N PHE A 415 -2.90 11.54 45.13
CA PHE A 415 -2.01 10.51 44.59
C PHE A 415 -1.07 11.07 43.53
N LEU A 416 -1.58 11.98 42.67
CA LEU A 416 -0.77 12.72 41.68
C LEU A 416 0.32 13.59 42.32
N PHE A 417 0.04 14.20 43.47
CA PHE A 417 0.99 15.09 44.15
C PHE A 417 2.16 14.36 44.84
N LYS A 418 1.98 13.07 45.18
CA LYS A 418 3.00 12.29 45.90
C LYS A 418 4.03 11.64 44.96
N PHE A 419 3.72 11.51 43.68
CA PHE A 419 4.57 10.83 42.68
C PHE A 419 5.48 11.79 41.90
N LEU A 420 5.10 13.06 41.76
CA LEU A 420 5.95 14.11 41.19
C LEU A 420 6.86 14.68 42.28
N ARG A 421 8.08 14.15 42.42
CA ARG A 421 9.18 14.80 43.17
C ARG A 421 9.56 16.11 42.46
N PHE A 422 8.78 17.17 42.66
CA PHE A 422 9.17 18.54 42.38
C PHE A 422 9.49 19.19 43.72
N LYS A 423 10.77 19.49 44.00
CA LYS A 423 11.13 20.44 45.06
C LYS A 423 10.74 21.83 44.56
N PRO A 424 9.75 22.54 45.14
CA PRO A 424 9.52 23.92 44.76
C PRO A 424 10.57 24.78 45.47
N SER A 425 11.37 25.49 44.67
CA SER A 425 12.11 26.66 45.14
C SER A 425 11.08 27.70 45.59
N LEU A 426 10.97 27.90 46.90
CA LEU A 426 10.18 28.95 47.55
C LEU A 426 10.71 30.34 47.16
N LYS A 427 10.18 30.92 46.08
CA LYS A 427 10.12 32.37 45.86
C LYS A 427 8.93 32.66 44.95
N ASP A 428 7.78 32.85 45.58
CA ASP A 428 6.90 34.00 45.36
C ASP A 428 5.60 33.80 46.15
N LYS A 429 5.54 34.50 47.28
CA LYS A 429 4.32 34.69 48.06
C LYS A 429 3.65 35.96 47.56
N SER A 430 2.62 35.83 46.74
CA SER A 430 1.49 36.76 46.74
C SER A 430 0.36 36.23 45.87
N SER A 431 -0.86 36.41 46.38
CA SER A 431 -2.17 36.22 45.74
C SER A 431 -2.64 34.78 45.49
N PHE A 432 -3.19 34.16 46.53
CA PHE A 432 -4.42 33.38 46.38
C PHE A 432 -5.36 33.73 47.55
N VAL A 433 -6.48 34.36 47.21
CA VAL A 433 -7.60 34.67 48.11
C VAL A 433 -8.60 33.54 47.98
N GLU A 434 -8.90 32.85 49.08
CA GLU A 434 -9.96 31.84 49.16
C GLU A 434 -11.34 32.50 49.02
N PRO A 435 -12.27 31.97 48.19
CA PRO A 435 -13.68 32.28 48.30
C PRO A 435 -14.33 31.39 49.37
N LYS A 436 -14.82 32.04 50.43
CA LYS A 436 -15.61 31.44 51.51
C LYS A 436 -16.88 30.78 50.98
N GLN A 437 -17.09 29.52 51.35
CA GLN A 437 -18.41 28.89 51.40
C GLN A 437 -19.33 29.70 52.33
N ARG A 438 -20.57 29.99 51.90
CA ARG A 438 -21.70 30.13 52.81
C ARG A 438 -23.04 29.83 52.11
N SER A 439 -23.56 28.68 52.51
CA SER A 439 -24.94 28.23 52.55
C SER A 439 -26.00 29.33 52.59
N ALA A 440 -27.01 29.17 51.73
CA ALA A 440 -28.34 29.72 51.92
C ALA A 440 -28.92 29.24 53.25
N LEU A 441 -29.49 30.16 54.02
CA LEU A 441 -30.67 29.95 54.87
C LEU A 441 -31.15 31.30 55.42
N LEU A 442 -32.43 31.56 55.15
CA LEU A 442 -33.39 32.39 55.87
C LEU A 442 -33.25 33.92 55.76
N ASP A 443 -34.18 34.45 54.96
CA ASP A 443 -34.86 35.72 55.19
C ASP A 443 -35.19 35.89 56.68
N GLU A 444 -34.74 37.01 57.26
CA GLU A 444 -35.60 37.82 58.10
C GLU A 444 -35.15 39.28 58.02
N SER A 445 -36.16 40.11 57.78
CA SER A 445 -36.14 41.56 57.76
C SER A 445 -35.54 42.14 59.04
N ILE A 446 -34.96 43.35 58.96
CA ILE A 446 -35.17 44.50 59.89
C ILE A 446 -34.03 45.55 59.79
N LEU A 447 -34.45 46.74 59.33
CA LEU A 447 -34.03 48.10 59.70
C LEU A 447 -32.57 48.61 59.54
N TYR A 448 -32.45 49.57 58.61
CA TYR A 448 -32.00 50.97 58.82
C TYR A 448 -30.65 51.27 59.53
N ARG A 449 -29.70 51.82 58.74
CA ARG A 449 -29.04 53.16 58.88
C ARG A 449 -27.51 53.14 58.75
N ARG A 450 -27.09 53.84 57.69
CA ARG A 450 -26.09 54.94 57.62
C ARG A 450 -24.78 54.81 58.41
N HIS A 451 -23.69 54.81 57.62
CA HIS A 451 -22.55 55.72 57.69
C HIS A 451 -22.39 56.60 58.93
N GLY A 452 -21.19 56.54 59.51
CA GLY A 452 -20.61 57.66 60.25
C GLY A 452 -19.37 57.28 61.06
N SER A 453 -18.21 57.71 60.55
CA SER A 453 -16.87 57.83 61.18
C SER A 453 -16.13 56.58 61.64
#